data_AF-A0A0F8ECG3-F1
#
_entry.id   AF-A0A0F8ECG3-F1
#
_cell.length_a   1.000
_cell.length_b   1.000
_cell.length_c   1.000
_cell.angle_alpha   90.00
_cell.angle_beta   90.00
_cell.angle_gamma   90.00
#
_symmetry.space_group_name_H-M   'P 1'
#
loop_
_entity.id
_entity.type
_entity.pdbx_description
1 polymer ?
#
loop_
_entity_poly.entity_id
_entity_poly.type
_entity_poly.pdbx_seq_one_letter_code
_entity_poly.pdbx_strand_id
1 'polypeptide(L)'
;MQITPFFVRGIAHSSYILAGKQSCAVIDPQRDMDVYIKEAKSRGLKITHILETHLHADFVSGHMDLAELTGAPIYAPKAANCEFEHVGLVEGNTFEIEDTIVRILETPGHTPEHICYVVSETSRGPDPAAVFCGDVLFVGDVGRPDLFPGKARELASMLYDSLHKKLLSLPDSCEVYPAHGEGSLCGRAMGAKRSSTIGYERKYNYALRIPDREGFIENLTTNMPPAPDHFSRCTEVNRKGPTKLKEIPPLREIPPGEFFKFAGRGDTAILDTRHYESFGGEHVPGSWCIDLRSNFATYAGWLLPPDKQILLVSDSEENARKSAVWLCRVGLDSIVGFLSGEMFAWVTAGLRAAHVPQLSIPELYEGVQSKNPPVILDVRVPSEYESFHIEHAVNIPVQELRERHMELDPEAEYAVICSTGHRSGMGCSILKKHGFSRVNNTAGGMTGYNAAGFGPECPMCALSWAGKAGRKEAEVFQKVKNI
;
A
#
# COMPACT_ATOMS: atom_id res chain seq x y z
N MET A 1 -0.10 -31.97 6.74
CA MET A 1 0.12 -30.52 6.63
C MET A 1 -0.78 -29.90 5.58
N GLN A 2 -1.47 -28.80 5.89
CA GLN A 2 -2.22 -27.98 4.91
C GLN A 2 -1.89 -26.50 5.09
N ILE A 3 -1.65 -25.79 3.98
CA ILE A 3 -1.40 -24.34 3.97
C ILE A 3 -2.59 -23.63 3.32
N THR A 4 -3.20 -22.69 4.04
CA THR A 4 -4.29 -21.85 3.52
C THR A 4 -3.81 -20.40 3.44
N PRO A 5 -3.68 -19.81 2.23
CA PRO A 5 -3.29 -18.41 2.07
C PRO A 5 -4.48 -17.46 2.21
N PHE A 6 -4.21 -16.28 2.74
CA PHE A 6 -5.11 -15.13 2.80
C PHE A 6 -4.41 -13.94 2.15
N PHE A 7 -5.17 -13.11 1.42
CA PHE A 7 -4.58 -11.99 0.69
C PHE A 7 -5.39 -10.70 0.81
N VAL A 8 -4.73 -9.64 1.25
CA VAL A 8 -5.30 -8.30 1.41
C VAL A 8 -4.86 -7.42 0.25
N ARG A 9 -5.71 -7.31 -0.78
CA ARG A 9 -5.35 -6.64 -2.05
C ARG A 9 -4.84 -5.20 -1.89
N GLY A 10 -5.45 -4.40 -1.02
CA GLY A 10 -5.13 -2.97 -0.90
C GLY A 10 -3.79 -2.63 -0.22
N ILE A 11 -3.13 -3.61 0.42
CA ILE A 11 -1.72 -3.51 0.87
C ILE A 11 -0.86 -4.63 0.25
N ALA A 12 -1.46 -5.44 -0.63
CA ALA A 12 -0.87 -6.61 -1.25
C ALA A 12 -0.15 -7.58 -0.30
N HIS A 13 -0.68 -7.71 0.92
CA HIS A 13 -0.17 -8.57 1.98
C HIS A 13 -0.76 -9.99 1.92
N SER A 14 0.10 -10.98 2.09
CA SER A 14 -0.19 -12.41 2.19
C SER A 14 0.07 -12.89 3.61
N SER A 15 -0.90 -13.61 4.15
CA SER A 15 -0.79 -14.27 5.46
C SER A 15 -1.28 -15.70 5.33
N TYR A 16 -0.93 -16.56 6.29
CA TYR A 16 -1.10 -17.99 6.12
C TYR A 16 -1.63 -18.68 7.36
N ILE A 17 -2.46 -19.70 7.17
CA ILE A 17 -2.67 -20.75 8.16
C ILE A 17 -1.83 -21.97 7.77
N LEU A 18 -0.94 -22.40 8.66
CA LEU A 18 -0.26 -23.69 8.61
C LEU A 18 -0.98 -24.65 9.56
N ALA A 19 -1.68 -25.63 9.02
CA ALA A 19 -2.53 -26.53 9.79
C ALA A 19 -1.95 -27.96 9.88
N GLY A 20 -1.93 -28.47 11.11
CA GLY A 20 -1.90 -29.89 11.43
C GLY A 20 -3.31 -30.51 11.41
N LYS A 21 -3.53 -31.56 12.20
CA LYS A 21 -4.81 -32.26 12.31
C LYS A 21 -5.78 -31.58 13.27
N GLN A 22 -5.28 -31.01 14.37
CA GLN A 22 -6.09 -30.38 15.43
C GLN A 22 -5.62 -28.96 15.77
N SER A 23 -4.38 -28.63 15.43
CA SER A 23 -3.76 -27.35 15.74
C SER A 23 -3.28 -26.64 14.49
N CYS A 24 -3.17 -25.33 14.55
CA CYS A 24 -2.58 -24.53 13.48
C CYS A 24 -1.77 -23.34 14.00
N ALA A 25 -0.90 -22.84 13.13
CA ALA A 25 -0.25 -21.55 13.24
C ALA A 25 -0.89 -20.55 12.28
N VAL A 26 -0.90 -19.27 12.68
CA VAL A 26 -1.15 -18.14 11.77
C VAL A 26 0.16 -17.40 11.57
N ILE A 27 0.56 -17.19 10.32
CA ILE A 27 1.80 -16.50 9.93
C ILE A 27 1.44 -15.12 9.37
N ASP A 28 2.12 -14.09 9.89
CA ASP A 28 1.98 -12.68 9.56
C ASP A 28 0.51 -12.21 9.58
N PRO A 29 -0.21 -12.29 10.72
CA PRO A 29 -1.64 -12.02 10.74
C PRO A 29 -1.99 -10.57 10.38
N GLN A 30 -2.93 -10.40 9.45
CA GLN A 30 -3.56 -9.11 9.16
C GLN A 30 -4.30 -8.57 10.40
N ARG A 31 -4.43 -7.24 10.48
CA ARG A 31 -5.06 -6.53 11.59
C ARG A 31 -6.43 -7.08 11.98
N ASP A 32 -7.33 -7.22 11.01
CA ASP A 32 -8.66 -7.79 11.15
C ASP A 32 -8.62 -9.31 11.11
N MET A 33 -8.32 -9.89 12.29
CA MET A 33 -8.03 -11.31 12.50
C MET A 33 -9.21 -12.29 12.34
N ASP A 34 -10.44 -11.80 12.17
CA ASP A 34 -11.67 -12.62 12.19
C ASP A 34 -11.65 -13.73 11.13
N VAL A 35 -10.97 -13.47 10.01
CA VAL A 35 -10.80 -14.43 8.91
C VAL A 35 -10.09 -15.70 9.37
N TYR A 36 -9.07 -15.59 10.23
CA TYR A 36 -8.31 -16.73 10.74
C TYR A 36 -9.12 -17.51 11.76
N ILE A 37 -9.83 -16.81 12.66
CA ILE A 37 -10.70 -17.43 13.66
C ILE A 37 -11.81 -18.24 12.98
N LYS A 38 -12.43 -17.67 11.93
CA LYS A 38 -13.49 -18.34 11.17
C LYS A 38 -12.97 -19.57 10.43
N GLU A 39 -11.82 -19.46 9.78
CA GLU A 39 -11.20 -20.59 9.07
C GLU A 39 -10.75 -21.70 10.03
N ALA A 40 -10.14 -21.36 11.16
CA ALA A 40 -9.75 -22.35 12.16
C ALA A 40 -10.99 -23.08 12.73
N LYS A 41 -12.04 -22.34 13.09
CA LYS A 41 -13.30 -22.91 13.60
C LYS A 41 -14.01 -23.79 12.57
N SER A 42 -14.08 -23.40 11.31
CA SER A 42 -14.75 -24.18 10.25
C SER A 42 -14.13 -25.57 10.07
N ARG A 43 -12.85 -25.71 10.44
CA ARG A 43 -12.07 -26.95 10.34
C ARG A 43 -11.83 -27.65 11.68
N GLY A 44 -12.39 -27.13 12.78
CA GLY A 44 -12.18 -27.68 14.12
C GLY A 44 -10.73 -27.57 14.62
N LEU A 45 -9.96 -26.59 14.11
CA LEU A 45 -8.58 -26.36 14.47
C LEU A 45 -8.46 -25.36 15.62
N LYS A 46 -7.48 -25.57 16.51
CA LYS A 46 -7.06 -24.61 17.53
C LYS A 46 -5.84 -23.83 17.04
N ILE A 47 -5.95 -22.51 17.01
CA ILE A 47 -4.79 -21.64 16.80
C ILE A 47 -3.91 -21.72 18.06
N THR A 48 -2.67 -22.16 17.88
CA THR A 48 -1.71 -22.41 18.97
C THR A 48 -0.42 -21.63 18.81
N HIS A 49 -0.17 -21.07 17.62
CA HIS A 49 1.03 -20.32 17.31
C HIS A 49 0.65 -19.11 16.46
N ILE A 50 1.20 -17.95 16.80
CA ILE A 50 1.11 -16.72 16.00
C ILE A 50 2.53 -16.34 15.63
N LEU A 51 2.87 -16.40 14.35
CA LEU A 51 4.24 -16.29 13.86
C LEU A 51 4.41 -14.99 13.09
N GLU A 52 5.37 -14.16 13.48
CA GLU A 52 5.78 -12.96 12.75
C GLU A 52 7.14 -13.20 12.08
N THR A 53 7.25 -12.94 10.78
CA THR A 53 8.54 -13.03 10.06
C THR A 53 9.44 -11.85 10.39
N HIS A 54 8.87 -10.66 10.56
CA HIS A 54 9.58 -9.41 10.85
C HIS A 54 8.62 -8.35 11.42
N LEU A 55 9.15 -7.19 11.77
CA LEU A 55 8.30 -6.04 12.11
C LEU A 55 7.79 -5.36 10.83
N HIS A 56 6.58 -5.74 10.40
CA HIS A 56 5.94 -5.20 9.20
C HIS A 56 5.91 -3.68 9.19
N ALA A 57 6.22 -3.09 8.05
CA ALA A 57 6.33 -1.64 7.89
C ALA A 57 5.11 -1.05 7.17
N ASP A 58 4.44 -1.79 6.31
CA ASP A 58 3.33 -1.27 5.51
C ASP A 58 1.96 -1.41 6.19
N PHE A 59 1.85 -2.30 7.19
CA PHE A 59 0.63 -2.48 7.98
C PHE A 59 0.89 -2.76 9.46
N VAL A 60 -0.15 -2.59 10.28
CA VAL A 60 -0.21 -2.97 11.69
C VAL A 60 -0.74 -4.39 11.80
N SER A 61 0.01 -5.26 12.45
CA SER A 61 -0.33 -6.68 12.56
C SER A 61 -1.45 -6.93 13.59
N GLY A 62 -2.20 -8.03 13.38
CA GLY A 62 -3.25 -8.52 14.25
C GLY A 62 -2.77 -9.42 15.40
N HIS A 63 -1.46 -9.57 15.60
CA HIS A 63 -0.91 -10.55 16.57
C HIS A 63 -1.41 -10.35 18.00
N MET A 64 -1.54 -9.10 18.48
CA MET A 64 -2.00 -8.83 19.86
C MET A 64 -3.46 -9.22 20.09
N ASP A 65 -4.34 -8.87 19.16
CA ASP A 65 -5.76 -9.24 19.19
C ASP A 65 -5.94 -10.75 19.08
N LEU A 66 -5.18 -11.38 18.16
CA LEU A 66 -5.25 -12.82 17.96
C LEU A 66 -4.74 -13.61 19.17
N ALA A 67 -3.66 -13.14 19.81
CA ALA A 67 -3.11 -13.75 21.02
C ALA A 67 -4.12 -13.68 22.17
N GLU A 68 -4.77 -12.54 22.37
CA GLU A 68 -5.79 -12.38 23.41
C GLU A 68 -7.00 -13.28 23.19
N LEU A 69 -7.48 -13.39 21.95
CA LEU A 69 -8.69 -14.17 21.62
C LEU A 69 -8.45 -15.68 21.67
N THR A 70 -7.21 -16.13 21.46
CA THR A 70 -6.89 -17.57 21.32
C THR A 70 -6.09 -18.13 22.49
N GLY A 71 -5.39 -17.27 23.24
CA GLY A 71 -4.38 -17.65 24.22
C GLY A 71 -3.10 -18.23 23.62
N ALA A 72 -2.91 -18.13 22.30
CA ALA A 72 -1.71 -18.60 21.62
C ALA A 72 -0.53 -17.63 21.86
N PRO A 73 0.68 -18.12 22.16
CA PRO A 73 1.86 -17.27 22.23
C PRO A 73 2.23 -16.71 20.86
N ILE A 74 2.78 -15.49 20.88
CA ILE A 74 3.36 -14.83 19.71
C ILE A 74 4.83 -15.25 19.62
N TYR A 75 5.26 -15.64 18.43
CA TYR A 75 6.63 -15.95 18.07
C TYR A 75 7.11 -14.85 17.12
N ALA A 76 8.23 -14.22 17.48
CA ALA A 76 8.79 -13.11 16.72
C ALA A 76 10.33 -13.16 16.80
N PRO A 77 11.05 -12.49 15.88
CA PRO A 77 12.49 -12.44 15.96
C PRO A 77 12.96 -11.85 17.28
N LYS A 78 13.91 -12.50 17.96
CA LYS A 78 14.49 -11.98 19.20
C LYS A 78 15.15 -10.62 18.99
N ALA A 79 15.76 -10.40 17.82
CA ALA A 79 16.40 -9.15 17.44
C ALA A 79 15.40 -7.99 17.22
N ALA A 80 14.09 -8.27 17.14
CA ALA A 80 13.05 -7.25 17.00
C ALA A 80 12.90 -6.38 18.26
N ASN A 81 13.33 -6.88 19.43
CA ASN A 81 13.17 -6.20 20.72
C ASN A 81 11.73 -5.72 20.97
N CYS A 82 10.76 -6.61 20.77
CA CYS A 82 9.35 -6.35 21.01
C CYS A 82 9.09 -6.04 22.50
N GLU A 83 8.19 -5.10 22.78
CA GLU A 83 7.85 -4.66 24.16
C GLU A 83 6.64 -5.41 24.76
N PHE A 84 6.15 -6.42 24.05
CA PHE A 84 5.11 -7.33 24.51
C PHE A 84 5.66 -8.74 24.75
N GLU A 85 4.90 -9.56 25.48
CA GLU A 85 5.26 -10.96 25.74
C GLU A 85 5.29 -11.77 24.43
N HIS A 86 6.44 -12.37 24.14
CA HIS A 86 6.63 -13.19 22.95
C HIS A 86 7.72 -14.24 23.18
N VAL A 87 7.70 -15.28 22.37
CA VAL A 87 8.79 -16.24 22.22
C VAL A 87 9.78 -15.66 21.22
N GLY A 88 10.90 -15.14 21.73
CA GLY A 88 11.98 -14.58 20.91
C GLY A 88 12.77 -15.66 20.18
N LEU A 89 12.69 -15.66 18.85
CA LEU A 89 13.32 -16.64 17.98
C LEU A 89 14.69 -16.19 17.46
N VAL A 90 15.62 -17.13 17.39
CA VAL A 90 16.95 -16.98 16.76
C VAL A 90 17.22 -18.15 15.81
N GLU A 91 18.23 -18.00 14.96
CA GLU A 91 18.63 -19.07 14.05
C GLU A 91 18.91 -20.40 14.77
N GLY A 92 18.44 -21.50 14.19
CA GLY A 92 18.60 -22.85 14.76
C GLY A 92 17.55 -23.21 15.80
N ASN A 93 16.70 -22.28 16.24
CA ASN A 93 15.50 -22.65 17.00
C ASN A 93 14.58 -23.54 16.15
N THR A 94 13.91 -24.47 16.82
CA THR A 94 12.90 -25.33 16.23
C THR A 94 11.72 -25.50 17.17
N PHE A 95 10.52 -25.64 16.61
CA PHE A 95 9.33 -26.05 17.36
C PHE A 95 8.44 -26.94 16.50
N GLU A 96 7.49 -27.61 17.15
CA GLU A 96 6.61 -28.59 16.52
C GLU A 96 5.16 -28.13 16.53
N ILE A 97 4.47 -28.39 15.43
CA ILE A 97 3.02 -28.34 15.32
C ILE A 97 2.58 -29.74 14.89
N GLU A 98 2.34 -30.61 15.88
CA GLU A 98 2.07 -32.04 15.65
C GLU A 98 3.18 -32.72 14.83
N ASP A 99 2.88 -33.23 13.64
CA ASP A 99 3.84 -33.89 12.74
C ASP A 99 4.62 -32.91 11.85
N THR A 100 4.53 -31.62 12.13
CA THR A 100 5.22 -30.55 11.39
C THR A 100 6.34 -29.96 12.25
N ILE A 101 7.57 -29.99 11.75
CA ILE A 101 8.71 -29.29 12.37
C ILE A 101 8.90 -27.95 11.67
N VAL A 102 9.00 -26.88 12.46
CA VAL A 102 9.34 -25.54 11.98
C VAL A 102 10.73 -25.18 12.48
N ARG A 103 11.65 -24.87 11.55
CA ARG A 103 13.02 -24.43 11.82
C ARG A 103 13.20 -22.98 11.42
N ILE A 104 13.88 -22.22 12.26
CA ILE A 104 14.12 -20.79 12.05
C ILE A 104 15.44 -20.56 11.32
N LEU A 105 15.38 -19.73 10.28
CA LEU A 105 16.55 -19.13 9.64
C LEU A 105 16.51 -17.62 9.87
N GLU A 106 17.59 -17.04 10.37
CA GLU A 106 17.74 -15.58 10.36
C GLU A 106 18.08 -15.12 8.95
N THR A 107 17.30 -14.22 8.40
CA THR A 107 17.41 -13.77 7.01
C THR A 107 17.41 -12.25 6.93
N PRO A 108 18.35 -11.55 7.62
CA PRO A 108 18.41 -10.10 7.58
C PRO A 108 18.57 -9.61 6.14
N GLY A 109 17.92 -8.49 5.83
CA GLY A 109 17.98 -7.90 4.50
C GLY A 109 16.88 -6.90 4.27
N HIS A 110 15.63 -7.35 4.23
CA HIS A 110 14.48 -6.45 4.20
C HIS A 110 14.41 -5.62 5.49
N THR A 111 14.50 -6.30 6.63
CA THR A 111 14.74 -5.70 7.95
C THR A 111 15.95 -6.37 8.61
N PRO A 112 16.60 -5.71 9.59
CA PRO A 112 17.73 -6.29 10.32
C PRO A 112 17.38 -7.56 11.12
N GLU A 113 16.14 -7.66 11.61
CA GLU A 113 15.69 -8.75 12.48
C GLU A 113 14.99 -9.90 11.75
N HIS A 114 14.76 -9.79 10.43
CA HIS A 114 13.92 -10.70 9.67
C HIS A 114 14.31 -12.19 9.84
N ILE A 115 13.31 -13.06 9.99
CA ILE A 115 13.46 -14.52 10.00
C ILE A 115 12.54 -15.21 9.00
N CYS A 116 12.93 -16.40 8.56
CA CYS A 116 12.08 -17.30 7.76
C CYS A 116 11.72 -18.55 8.57
N TYR A 117 10.50 -19.06 8.35
CA TYR A 117 10.01 -20.31 8.92
C TYR A 117 10.11 -21.43 7.88
N VAL A 118 11.07 -22.34 8.05
CA VAL A 118 11.26 -23.52 7.18
C VAL A 118 10.51 -24.70 7.76
N VAL A 119 9.66 -25.33 6.96
CA VAL A 119 8.67 -26.30 7.41
C VAL A 119 8.92 -27.67 6.78
N SER A 120 8.96 -28.70 7.62
CA SER A 120 9.06 -30.11 7.21
C SER A 120 7.86 -30.91 7.74
N GLU A 121 7.24 -31.72 6.89
CA GLU A 121 6.15 -32.66 7.25
C GLU A 121 6.74 -34.04 7.55
N THR A 122 7.02 -34.31 8.82
CA THR A 122 7.78 -35.50 9.25
C THR A 122 7.05 -36.82 9.02
N SER A 123 5.73 -36.78 8.85
CA SER A 123 4.93 -37.95 8.47
C SER A 123 5.19 -38.42 7.03
N ARG A 124 5.79 -37.59 6.17
CA ARG A 124 6.16 -37.93 4.79
C ARG A 124 7.66 -37.99 4.56
N GLY A 125 8.44 -37.16 5.24
CA GLY A 125 9.90 -37.16 5.12
C GLY A 125 10.57 -36.05 5.92
N PRO A 126 11.91 -36.10 6.06
CA PRO A 126 12.66 -35.09 6.82
C PRO A 126 12.89 -33.79 6.02
N ASP A 127 12.76 -33.85 4.69
CA ASP A 127 13.12 -32.74 3.80
C ASP A 127 12.19 -31.52 4.00
N PRO A 128 12.74 -30.29 3.92
CA PRO A 128 11.93 -29.07 3.87
C PRO A 128 10.90 -29.10 2.74
N ALA A 129 9.63 -28.96 3.09
CA ALA A 129 8.51 -28.92 2.16
C ALA A 129 8.15 -27.49 1.75
N ALA A 130 8.21 -26.54 2.69
CA ALA A 130 7.85 -25.15 2.46
C ALA A 130 8.71 -24.18 3.27
N VAL A 131 8.80 -22.94 2.82
CA VAL A 131 9.36 -21.81 3.58
C VAL A 131 8.39 -20.63 3.53
N PHE A 132 8.01 -20.14 4.70
CA PHE A 132 7.39 -18.81 4.85
C PHE A 132 8.52 -17.79 4.94
N CYS A 133 8.74 -17.06 3.86
CA CYS A 133 9.95 -16.28 3.65
C CYS A 133 9.79 -14.78 3.93
N GLY A 134 8.62 -14.37 4.44
CA GLY A 134 8.31 -12.98 4.72
C GLY A 134 8.59 -12.11 3.50
N ASP A 135 9.33 -11.03 3.72
CA ASP A 135 9.67 -10.04 2.71
C ASP A 135 11.11 -10.17 2.19
N VAL A 136 11.79 -11.29 2.44
CA VAL A 136 13.15 -11.50 1.94
C VAL A 136 13.15 -12.00 0.49
N LEU A 137 12.25 -12.92 0.15
CA LEU A 137 12.13 -13.50 -1.19
C LEU A 137 10.67 -13.43 -1.63
N PHE A 138 10.43 -12.89 -2.82
CA PHE A 138 9.11 -12.84 -3.45
C PHE A 138 9.06 -13.72 -4.69
N VAL A 139 7.88 -13.85 -5.29
CA VAL A 139 7.74 -14.46 -6.61
C VAL A 139 8.28 -13.48 -7.66
N GLY A 140 9.45 -13.79 -8.20
CA GLY A 140 10.11 -12.98 -9.23
C GLY A 140 10.85 -11.74 -8.74
N ASP A 141 10.94 -11.53 -7.43
CA ASP A 141 11.61 -10.36 -6.83
C ASP A 141 12.17 -10.67 -5.42
N VAL A 142 12.77 -9.69 -4.74
CA VAL A 142 13.29 -9.76 -3.37
C VAL A 142 12.92 -8.50 -2.58
N GLY A 143 13.05 -8.58 -1.26
CA GLY A 143 12.81 -7.45 -0.36
C GLY A 143 13.64 -6.22 -0.67
N ARG A 144 13.04 -5.04 -0.56
CA ARG A 144 13.79 -3.79 -0.60
C ARG A 144 14.61 -3.59 0.70
N PRO A 145 15.88 -3.17 0.63
CA PRO A 145 16.73 -2.98 1.81
C PRO A 145 16.81 -1.53 2.30
N ASP A 146 16.12 -0.59 1.65
CA ASP A 146 16.27 0.86 1.83
C ASP A 146 15.22 1.52 2.74
N LEU A 147 14.43 0.73 3.47
CA LEU A 147 13.45 1.26 4.45
C LEU A 147 14.10 1.87 5.70
N PHE A 148 15.37 1.55 5.95
CA PHE A 148 16.14 2.06 7.10
C PHE A 148 17.15 3.12 6.63
N PRO A 149 16.96 4.41 7.01
CA PRO A 149 17.83 5.50 6.57
C PRO A 149 19.31 5.21 6.84
N GLY A 150 20.14 5.38 5.81
CA GLY A 150 21.59 5.19 5.89
C GLY A 150 22.09 3.73 5.91
N LYS A 151 21.20 2.73 5.91
CA LYS A 151 21.56 1.31 5.99
C LYS A 151 21.35 0.51 4.70
N ALA A 152 20.85 1.15 3.64
CA ALA A 152 20.44 0.46 2.41
C ALA A 152 21.50 -0.50 1.83
N ARG A 153 22.77 -0.07 1.74
CA ARG A 153 23.86 -0.92 1.24
C ARG A 153 24.24 -2.06 2.18
N GLU A 154 24.22 -1.82 3.50
CA GLU A 154 24.48 -2.84 4.51
C GLU A 154 23.42 -3.93 4.45
N LEU A 155 22.15 -3.52 4.48
CA LEU A 155 20.99 -4.41 4.39
C LEU A 155 20.94 -5.15 3.05
N ALA A 156 21.27 -4.51 1.93
CA ALA A 156 21.38 -5.20 0.64
C ALA A 156 22.47 -6.29 0.65
N SER A 157 23.60 -6.03 1.30
CA SER A 157 24.68 -7.02 1.46
C SER A 157 24.24 -8.19 2.34
N MET A 158 23.54 -7.92 3.45
CA MET A 158 22.96 -8.96 4.31
C MET A 158 21.92 -9.78 3.56
N LEU A 159 21.05 -9.12 2.78
CA LEU A 159 20.03 -9.77 1.94
C LEU A 159 20.68 -10.74 0.94
N TYR A 160 21.77 -10.33 0.30
CA TYR A 160 22.54 -11.20 -0.60
C TYR A 160 22.99 -12.49 0.11
N ASP A 161 23.51 -12.38 1.33
CA ASP A 161 23.93 -13.54 2.13
C ASP A 161 22.75 -14.41 2.55
N SER A 162 21.66 -13.81 3.02
CA SER A 162 20.42 -14.50 3.39
C SER A 162 19.84 -15.32 2.23
N LEU A 163 19.85 -14.75 1.02
CA LEU A 163 19.36 -15.43 -0.18
C LEU A 163 20.33 -16.55 -0.61
N HIS A 164 21.61 -16.23 -0.85
CA HIS A 164 22.54 -17.13 -1.51
C HIS A 164 23.10 -18.22 -0.59
N LYS A 165 23.33 -17.91 0.69
CA LYS A 165 23.92 -18.87 1.64
C LYS A 165 22.87 -19.67 2.39
N LYS A 166 21.65 -19.14 2.55
CA LYS A 166 20.59 -19.79 3.34
C LYS A 166 19.42 -20.25 2.49
N LEU A 167 18.61 -19.35 1.92
CA LEU A 167 17.38 -19.77 1.23
C LEU A 167 17.67 -20.63 -0.02
N LEU A 168 18.66 -20.28 -0.82
CA LEU A 168 19.07 -21.09 -1.98
C LEU A 168 19.76 -22.42 -1.59
N SER A 169 20.07 -22.66 -0.32
CA SER A 169 20.54 -23.99 0.13
C SER A 169 19.39 -24.98 0.35
N LEU A 170 18.14 -24.51 0.36
CA LEU A 170 16.95 -25.37 0.47
C LEU A 170 16.74 -26.19 -0.82
N PRO A 171 16.04 -27.34 -0.73
CA PRO A 171 15.71 -28.15 -1.90
C PRO A 171 14.92 -27.37 -2.95
N ASP A 172 15.15 -27.66 -4.23
CA ASP A 172 14.45 -26.98 -5.32
C ASP A 172 12.92 -27.17 -5.30
N SER A 173 12.46 -28.26 -4.70
CA SER A 173 11.04 -28.56 -4.49
C SER A 173 10.40 -27.80 -3.33
N CYS A 174 11.18 -27.15 -2.47
CA CYS A 174 10.67 -26.39 -1.34
C CYS A 174 9.82 -25.22 -1.84
N GLU A 175 8.55 -25.18 -1.41
CA GLU A 175 7.60 -24.14 -1.78
C GLU A 175 7.93 -22.81 -1.09
N VAL A 176 7.75 -21.71 -1.79
CA VAL A 176 8.04 -20.35 -1.32
C VAL A 176 6.73 -19.60 -1.08
N TYR A 177 6.53 -19.15 0.16
CA TYR A 177 5.36 -18.43 0.63
C TYR A 177 5.77 -17.04 1.18
N PRO A 178 5.71 -15.98 0.35
CA PRO A 178 6.09 -14.62 0.75
C PRO A 178 4.99 -13.88 1.53
N ALA A 179 5.36 -12.87 2.33
CA ALA A 179 4.38 -12.01 3.00
C ALA A 179 3.76 -10.95 2.09
N HIS A 180 4.28 -10.74 0.87
CA HIS A 180 3.71 -9.80 -0.11
C HIS A 180 3.69 -10.34 -1.54
N GLY A 181 2.98 -9.65 -2.43
CA GLY A 181 3.06 -9.88 -3.87
C GLY A 181 2.71 -8.64 -4.69
N GLU A 182 2.30 -8.83 -5.94
CA GLU A 182 1.99 -7.73 -6.87
C GLU A 182 1.11 -6.65 -6.23
N GLY A 183 1.61 -5.40 -6.29
CA GLY A 183 0.97 -4.21 -5.74
C GLY A 183 1.61 -3.65 -4.46
N SER A 184 2.45 -4.42 -3.77
CA SER A 184 3.14 -3.95 -2.54
C SER A 184 4.33 -3.06 -2.86
N LEU A 185 4.63 -2.13 -1.94
CA LEU A 185 5.80 -1.24 -1.98
C LEU A 185 7.04 -1.82 -1.28
N CYS A 186 6.95 -3.05 -0.73
CA CYS A 186 8.06 -3.76 -0.09
C CYS A 186 9.01 -4.43 -1.09
N GLY A 187 8.63 -4.48 -2.37
CA GLY A 187 9.47 -4.98 -3.48
C GLY A 187 9.41 -4.04 -4.69
N ARG A 188 10.26 -4.31 -5.70
CA ARG A 188 10.35 -3.51 -6.93
C ARG A 188 9.33 -3.94 -7.99
N ALA A 189 9.20 -5.24 -8.24
CA ALA A 189 8.47 -5.81 -9.38
C ALA A 189 7.99 -7.25 -9.09
N MET A 190 7.21 -7.42 -8.02
CA MET A 190 6.66 -8.71 -7.63
C MET A 190 5.65 -9.27 -8.65
N GLY A 191 5.71 -10.58 -8.89
CA GLY A 191 4.76 -11.29 -9.75
C GLY A 191 3.37 -11.43 -9.14
N ALA A 192 2.38 -11.65 -10.00
CA ALA A 192 0.98 -11.83 -9.60
C ALA A 192 0.69 -13.20 -8.92
N LYS A 193 1.55 -14.20 -9.13
CA LYS A 193 1.48 -15.49 -8.43
C LYS A 193 1.79 -15.32 -6.94
N ARG A 194 1.11 -16.10 -6.10
CA ARG A 194 1.19 -15.99 -4.62
C ARG A 194 2.13 -16.98 -3.96
N SER A 195 2.66 -17.92 -4.73
CA SER A 195 3.71 -18.85 -4.29
C SER A 195 4.56 -19.28 -5.48
N SER A 196 5.74 -19.81 -5.17
CA SER A 196 6.71 -20.34 -6.13
C SER A 196 7.46 -21.52 -5.51
N THR A 197 8.61 -21.89 -6.06
CA THR A 197 9.56 -22.82 -5.43
C THR A 197 10.97 -22.27 -5.45
N ILE A 198 11.82 -22.74 -4.53
CA ILE A 198 13.24 -22.35 -4.47
C ILE A 198 13.92 -22.62 -5.82
N GLY A 199 13.64 -23.75 -6.47
CA GLY A 199 14.24 -24.07 -7.77
C GLY A 199 13.81 -23.13 -8.90
N TYR A 200 12.55 -22.69 -8.89
CA TYR A 200 12.05 -21.75 -9.89
C TYR A 200 12.64 -20.35 -9.68
N GLU A 201 12.63 -19.85 -8.44
CA GLU A 201 13.22 -18.54 -8.11
C GLU A 201 14.72 -18.53 -8.40
N ARG A 202 15.48 -19.56 -8.00
CA ARG A 202 16.90 -19.71 -8.32
C ARG A 202 17.19 -19.54 -9.82
N LYS A 203 16.30 -20.05 -10.67
CA LYS A 203 16.48 -20.06 -12.13
C LYS A 203 16.00 -18.78 -12.82
N TYR A 204 14.95 -18.14 -12.32
CA TYR A 204 14.23 -17.10 -13.06
C TYR A 204 14.07 -15.76 -12.32
N ASN A 205 14.26 -15.70 -11.00
CA ASN A 205 14.22 -14.45 -10.26
C ASN A 205 15.38 -13.55 -10.71
N TYR A 206 15.07 -12.34 -11.18
CA TYR A 206 16.08 -11.48 -11.79
C TYR A 206 17.18 -11.09 -10.79
N ALA A 207 16.81 -10.84 -9.53
CA ALA A 207 17.74 -10.40 -8.49
C ALA A 207 18.73 -11.52 -8.12
N LEU A 208 18.28 -12.78 -8.12
CA LEU A 208 19.12 -13.95 -7.84
C LEU A 208 20.07 -14.32 -9.00
N ARG A 209 19.89 -13.71 -10.17
CA ARG A 209 20.74 -13.92 -11.35
C ARG A 209 21.84 -12.87 -11.50
N ILE A 210 21.86 -11.87 -10.63
CA ILE A 210 22.91 -10.85 -10.64
C ILE A 210 24.23 -11.53 -10.24
N PRO A 211 25.29 -11.46 -11.06
CA PRO A 211 26.46 -12.34 -10.95
C PRO A 211 27.34 -12.06 -9.73
N ASP A 212 27.32 -10.83 -9.22
CA ASP A 212 28.17 -10.39 -8.13
C ASP A 212 27.42 -9.54 -7.10
N ARG A 213 28.00 -9.45 -5.90
CA ARG A 213 27.40 -8.75 -4.75
C ARG A 213 27.24 -7.26 -4.99
N GLU A 214 28.21 -6.59 -5.61
CA GLU A 214 28.14 -5.15 -5.81
C GLU A 214 27.05 -4.78 -6.81
N GLY A 215 26.92 -5.54 -7.90
CA GLY A 215 25.81 -5.40 -8.84
C GLY A 215 24.45 -5.62 -8.16
N PHE A 216 24.36 -6.56 -7.21
CA PHE A 216 23.12 -6.81 -6.45
C PHE A 216 22.78 -5.62 -5.55
N ILE A 217 23.77 -5.10 -4.82
CA ILE A 217 23.61 -3.93 -3.96
C ILE A 217 23.20 -2.71 -4.77
N GLU A 218 23.90 -2.42 -5.87
CA GLU A 218 23.60 -1.29 -6.74
C GLU A 218 22.18 -1.38 -7.30
N ASN A 219 21.77 -2.56 -7.77
CA ASN A 219 20.43 -2.78 -8.30
C ASN A 219 19.33 -2.53 -7.26
N LEU A 220 19.53 -2.94 -6.01
CA LEU A 220 18.53 -2.78 -4.94
C LEU A 220 18.60 -1.44 -4.20
N THR A 221 19.56 -0.57 -4.54
CA THR A 221 19.73 0.74 -3.89
C THR A 221 19.61 1.92 -4.85
N THR A 222 19.44 1.66 -6.15
CA THR A 222 19.35 2.69 -7.20
C THR A 222 17.94 2.75 -7.77
N ASN A 223 17.36 3.96 -7.93
CA ASN A 223 16.03 4.16 -8.50
C ASN A 223 14.94 3.28 -7.86
N MET A 224 14.97 3.19 -6.52
CA MET A 224 13.92 2.51 -5.76
C MET A 224 12.68 3.39 -5.69
N PRO A 225 11.47 2.80 -5.71
CA PRO A 225 10.24 3.55 -5.47
C PRO A 225 10.32 4.31 -4.13
N PRO A 226 9.76 5.52 -4.02
CA PRO A 226 9.75 6.25 -2.76
C PRO A 226 9.19 5.39 -1.61
N ALA A 227 9.81 5.45 -0.44
CA ALA A 227 9.35 4.74 0.75
C ALA A 227 8.33 5.60 1.52
N PRO A 228 7.13 5.08 1.86
CA PRO A 228 6.18 5.81 2.68
C PRO A 228 6.74 6.15 4.07
N ASP A 229 6.54 7.39 4.53
CA ASP A 229 7.05 7.84 5.83
C ASP A 229 6.46 7.05 7.01
N HIS A 230 5.19 6.65 6.90
CA HIS A 230 4.48 5.86 7.90
C HIS A 230 5.06 4.46 8.09
N PHE A 231 5.96 4.00 7.22
CA PHE A 231 6.55 2.67 7.36
C PHE A 231 7.27 2.53 8.69
N SER A 232 8.06 3.55 9.04
CA SER A 232 8.73 3.63 10.35
C SER A 232 7.75 3.61 11.53
N ARG A 233 6.59 4.26 11.38
CA ARG A 233 5.54 4.32 12.39
C ARG A 233 4.87 2.96 12.58
N CYS A 234 4.51 2.26 11.51
CA CYS A 234 3.93 0.92 11.59
C CYS A 234 4.91 -0.08 12.22
N THR A 235 6.19 -0.07 11.81
CA THR A 235 7.24 -0.90 12.42
C THR A 235 7.31 -0.65 13.93
N GLU A 236 7.29 0.61 14.37
CA GLU A 236 7.34 0.95 15.80
C GLU A 236 6.05 0.56 16.56
N VAL A 237 4.88 0.72 15.95
CA VAL A 237 3.60 0.26 16.50
C VAL A 237 3.62 -1.27 16.66
N ASN A 238 4.10 -1.99 15.66
CA ASN A 238 4.25 -3.45 15.70
C ASN A 238 5.29 -3.88 16.74
N ARG A 239 6.37 -3.13 16.97
CA ARG A 239 7.38 -3.43 17.99
C ARG A 239 6.83 -3.25 19.41
N LYS A 240 6.08 -2.17 19.65
CA LYS A 240 5.50 -1.86 20.96
C LYS A 240 4.35 -2.79 21.34
N GLY A 241 3.68 -3.36 20.34
CA GLY A 241 2.41 -4.02 20.53
C GLY A 241 1.29 -3.05 20.18
N PRO A 242 0.58 -3.27 19.06
CA PRO A 242 -0.51 -2.39 18.64
C PRO A 242 -1.65 -2.31 19.66
N THR A 243 -2.33 -1.16 19.73
CA THR A 243 -3.61 -1.00 20.46
C THR A 243 -4.59 -2.10 20.01
N LYS A 244 -5.33 -2.72 20.93
CA LYS A 244 -6.28 -3.78 20.53
C LYS A 244 -7.50 -3.16 19.86
N LEU A 245 -8.06 -3.83 18.85
CA LEU A 245 -9.23 -3.34 18.12
C LEU A 245 -10.44 -3.10 19.04
N LYS A 246 -10.60 -3.92 20.09
CA LYS A 246 -11.67 -3.75 21.08
C LYS A 246 -11.56 -2.46 21.92
N GLU A 247 -10.36 -1.88 21.99
CA GLU A 247 -10.06 -0.65 22.73
C GLU A 247 -10.27 0.60 21.86
N ILE A 248 -10.35 0.42 20.53
CA ILE A 248 -10.66 1.48 19.59
C ILE A 248 -12.16 1.82 19.72
N PRO A 249 -12.52 3.10 19.95
CA PRO A 249 -13.92 3.51 20.03
C PRO A 249 -14.70 3.14 18.75
N PRO A 250 -15.99 2.75 18.87
CA PRO A 250 -16.79 2.42 17.71
C PRO A 250 -17.03 3.66 16.85
N LEU A 251 -17.00 3.46 15.53
CA LEU A 251 -17.27 4.52 14.57
C LEU A 251 -18.70 5.07 14.74
N ARG A 252 -18.79 6.37 15.05
CA ARG A 252 -20.06 7.09 15.27
C ARG A 252 -20.57 7.73 13.97
N GLU A 253 -21.88 7.72 13.79
CA GLU A 253 -22.54 8.58 12.82
C GLU A 253 -22.76 9.98 13.43
N ILE A 254 -22.38 11.05 12.72
CA ILE A 254 -22.33 12.41 13.25
C ILE A 254 -23.17 13.36 12.36
N PRO A 255 -24.23 14.00 12.88
CA PRO A 255 -25.02 14.98 12.15
C PRO A 255 -24.20 16.21 11.71
N PRO A 256 -24.54 16.89 10.59
CA PRO A 256 -23.75 17.97 10.01
C PRO A 256 -23.35 19.10 10.98
N GLY A 257 -24.29 19.53 11.84
CA GLY A 257 -24.02 20.60 12.81
C GLY A 257 -23.02 20.21 13.91
N GLU A 258 -23.00 18.94 14.32
CA GLU A 258 -22.00 18.41 15.25
C GLU A 258 -20.67 18.18 14.51
N PHE A 259 -20.73 17.62 13.29
CA PHE A 259 -19.57 17.40 12.44
C PHE A 259 -18.80 18.69 12.18
N PHE A 260 -19.49 19.78 11.83
CA PHE A 260 -18.90 21.11 11.63
C PHE A 260 -18.13 21.60 12.87
N LYS A 261 -18.69 21.37 14.08
CA LYS A 261 -18.04 21.76 15.33
C LYS A 261 -16.78 20.93 15.62
N PHE A 262 -16.78 19.63 15.29
CA PHE A 262 -15.58 18.80 15.41
C PHE A 262 -14.54 19.18 14.36
N ALA A 263 -14.96 19.34 13.11
CA ALA A 263 -14.11 19.75 11.99
C ALA A 263 -13.38 21.08 12.25
N GLY A 264 -13.99 22.00 13.00
CA GLY A 264 -13.37 23.28 13.39
C GLY A 264 -12.32 23.19 14.49
N ARG A 265 -12.05 22.01 15.07
CA ARG A 265 -11.02 21.85 16.10
C ARG A 265 -9.65 21.70 15.47
N GLY A 266 -8.63 22.31 16.09
CA GLY A 266 -7.25 22.26 15.61
C GLY A 266 -6.57 20.89 15.69
N ASP A 267 -7.20 19.92 16.36
CA ASP A 267 -6.74 18.53 16.53
C ASP A 267 -7.45 17.54 15.59
N THR A 268 -8.28 18.02 14.65
CA THR A 268 -9.08 17.16 13.77
C THR A 268 -8.64 17.27 12.30
N ALA A 269 -8.67 16.16 11.58
CA ALA A 269 -8.49 16.05 10.14
C ALA A 269 -9.75 15.46 9.51
N ILE A 270 -10.24 16.10 8.45
CA ILE A 270 -11.39 15.61 7.68
C ILE A 270 -10.84 14.82 6.50
N LEU A 271 -11.20 13.56 6.39
CA LEU A 271 -10.85 12.68 5.29
C LEU A 271 -12.10 12.36 4.48
N ASP A 272 -12.10 12.81 3.22
CA ASP A 272 -13.12 12.47 2.25
C ASP A 272 -12.64 11.28 1.41
N THR A 273 -13.39 10.18 1.49
CA THR A 273 -13.06 8.89 0.89
C THR A 273 -13.84 8.62 -0.39
N ARG A 274 -14.64 9.59 -0.84
CA ARG A 274 -15.46 9.50 -2.04
C ARG A 274 -14.60 9.55 -3.30
N HIS A 275 -15.20 9.25 -4.44
CA HIS A 275 -14.52 9.37 -5.73
C HIS A 275 -14.08 10.83 -5.99
N TYR A 276 -12.97 11.03 -6.71
CA TYR A 276 -12.44 12.38 -6.94
C TYR A 276 -13.42 13.31 -7.68
N GLU A 277 -14.34 12.77 -8.46
CA GLU A 277 -15.42 13.52 -9.13
C GLU A 277 -16.45 14.04 -8.12
N SER A 278 -16.89 13.19 -7.18
CA SER A 278 -17.81 13.56 -6.10
C SER A 278 -17.18 14.59 -5.16
N PHE A 279 -15.90 14.42 -4.84
CA PHE A 279 -15.11 15.39 -4.08
C PHE A 279 -14.99 16.71 -4.85
N GLY A 280 -14.70 16.62 -6.15
CA GLY A 280 -14.53 17.76 -7.03
C GLY A 280 -15.77 18.63 -7.12
N GLY A 281 -16.96 18.01 -7.22
CA GLY A 281 -18.24 18.70 -7.22
C GLY A 281 -18.48 19.51 -5.94
N GLU A 282 -18.56 18.83 -4.80
CA GLU A 282 -18.73 19.46 -3.48
C GLU A 282 -18.09 18.61 -2.38
N HIS A 283 -17.32 19.24 -1.50
CA HIS A 283 -16.72 18.61 -0.31
C HIS A 283 -16.71 19.56 0.89
N VAL A 284 -16.44 19.00 2.07
CA VAL A 284 -16.25 19.79 3.29
C VAL A 284 -14.94 20.59 3.19
N PRO A 285 -14.95 21.94 3.33
CA PRO A 285 -13.75 22.75 3.18
C PRO A 285 -12.59 22.26 4.06
N GLY A 286 -11.40 22.18 3.46
CA GLY A 286 -10.21 21.71 4.18
C GLY A 286 -10.22 20.21 4.44
N SER A 287 -10.94 19.39 3.68
CA SER A 287 -10.80 17.93 3.69
C SER A 287 -9.60 17.43 2.88
N TRP A 288 -9.03 16.31 3.28
CA TRP A 288 -8.13 15.49 2.47
C TRP A 288 -8.98 14.65 1.51
N CYS A 289 -8.61 14.58 0.24
CA CYS A 289 -9.22 13.66 -0.72
C CYS A 289 -8.35 12.41 -0.81
N ILE A 290 -8.83 11.25 -0.36
CA ILE A 290 -8.16 9.95 -0.61
C ILE A 290 -9.23 8.93 -0.94
N ASP A 291 -9.41 8.69 -2.23
CA ASP A 291 -10.44 7.80 -2.76
C ASP A 291 -10.22 6.35 -2.28
N LEU A 292 -11.27 5.74 -1.72
CA LEU A 292 -11.24 4.35 -1.23
C LEU A 292 -10.99 3.32 -2.34
N ARG A 293 -11.20 3.67 -3.61
CA ARG A 293 -10.93 2.83 -4.79
C ARG A 293 -9.47 2.90 -5.27
N SER A 294 -8.71 3.88 -4.78
CA SER A 294 -7.29 4.02 -5.07
C SER A 294 -6.45 3.15 -4.12
N ASN A 295 -5.12 3.36 -4.08
CA ASN A 295 -4.26 2.76 -3.06
C ASN A 295 -4.46 3.45 -1.69
N PHE A 296 -5.68 3.33 -1.15
CA PHE A 296 -6.19 4.11 -0.04
C PHE A 296 -5.31 4.00 1.22
N ALA A 297 -4.98 2.78 1.64
CA ALA A 297 -4.26 2.55 2.88
C ALA A 297 -2.88 3.20 2.86
N THR A 298 -2.11 2.98 1.78
CA THR A 298 -0.78 3.57 1.61
C THR A 298 -0.85 5.10 1.62
N TYR A 299 -1.74 5.71 0.83
CA TYR A 299 -1.84 7.17 0.79
C TYR A 299 -2.40 7.76 2.08
N ALA A 300 -3.32 7.08 2.75
CA ALA A 300 -3.82 7.53 4.05
C ALA A 300 -2.71 7.52 5.09
N GLY A 301 -1.96 6.42 5.18
CA GLY A 301 -0.80 6.32 6.08
C GLY A 301 0.24 7.40 5.79
N TRP A 302 0.50 7.67 4.51
CA TRP A 302 1.53 8.62 4.07
C TRP A 302 1.12 10.09 4.19
N LEU A 303 -0.13 10.43 3.87
CA LEU A 303 -0.55 11.82 3.76
C LEU A 303 -1.18 12.35 5.04
N LEU A 304 -1.90 11.52 5.78
CA LEU A 304 -2.67 11.99 6.93
C LEU A 304 -1.79 12.20 8.17
N PRO A 305 -2.03 13.28 8.91
CA PRO A 305 -1.32 13.53 10.16
C PRO A 305 -1.73 12.49 11.23
N PRO A 306 -0.80 11.69 11.76
CA PRO A 306 -1.13 10.55 12.63
C PRO A 306 -1.57 10.95 14.05
N ASP A 307 -1.31 12.20 14.46
CA ASP A 307 -1.68 12.77 15.76
C ASP A 307 -3.11 13.34 15.79
N LYS A 308 -3.76 13.47 14.62
CA LYS A 308 -5.09 14.06 14.52
C LYS A 308 -6.19 13.04 14.69
N GLN A 309 -7.31 13.50 15.24
CA GLN A 309 -8.58 12.81 15.17
C GLN A 309 -9.13 12.85 13.74
N ILE A 310 -9.59 11.71 13.22
CA ILE A 310 -10.06 11.59 11.84
C ILE A 310 -11.59 11.59 11.82
N LEU A 311 -12.16 12.51 11.04
CA LEU A 311 -13.56 12.52 10.64
C LEU A 311 -13.68 12.04 9.19
N LEU A 312 -14.66 11.17 8.92
CA LEU A 312 -14.86 10.60 7.60
C LEU A 312 -16.03 11.27 6.85
N VAL A 313 -15.83 11.53 5.56
CA VAL A 313 -16.88 11.80 4.59
C VAL A 313 -16.83 10.67 3.55
N SER A 314 -17.94 9.97 3.34
CA SER A 314 -18.01 8.79 2.46
C SER A 314 -19.36 8.75 1.73
N ASP A 315 -19.45 7.97 0.66
CA ASP A 315 -20.67 7.80 -0.15
C ASP A 315 -21.68 6.79 0.47
N SER A 316 -21.36 6.23 1.63
CA SER A 316 -22.23 5.35 2.41
C SER A 316 -21.63 5.03 3.79
N GLU A 317 -22.47 4.59 4.73
CA GLU A 317 -22.01 4.04 6.01
C GLU A 317 -21.07 2.84 5.83
N GLU A 318 -21.37 1.94 4.87
CA GLU A 318 -20.52 0.78 4.57
C GLU A 318 -19.10 1.22 4.17
N ASN A 319 -19.00 2.22 3.29
CA ASN A 319 -17.72 2.76 2.87
C ASN A 319 -17.01 3.48 4.03
N ALA A 320 -17.72 4.20 4.90
CA ALA A 320 -17.12 4.81 6.08
C ALA A 320 -16.51 3.77 7.03
N ARG A 321 -17.25 2.68 7.29
CA ARG A 321 -16.76 1.56 8.13
C ARG A 321 -15.57 0.86 7.49
N LYS A 322 -15.62 0.63 6.17
CA LYS A 322 -14.50 0.06 5.41
C LYS A 322 -13.26 0.95 5.45
N SER A 323 -13.41 2.27 5.29
CA SER A 323 -12.33 3.23 5.42
C SER A 323 -11.70 3.19 6.81
N ALA A 324 -12.50 3.12 7.86
CA ALA A 324 -12.02 2.99 9.24
C ALA A 324 -11.14 1.74 9.42
N VAL A 325 -11.56 0.58 8.91
CA VAL A 325 -10.75 -0.66 8.95
C VAL A 325 -9.41 -0.46 8.24
N TRP A 326 -9.40 0.16 7.06
CA TRP A 326 -8.16 0.41 6.32
C TRP A 326 -7.23 1.41 7.02
N LEU A 327 -7.78 2.42 7.70
CA LEU A 327 -7.00 3.36 8.50
C LEU A 327 -6.32 2.65 9.67
N CYS A 328 -7.04 1.79 10.40
CA CYS A 328 -6.45 0.99 11.49
C CYS A 328 -5.37 0.03 10.99
N ARG A 329 -5.49 -0.49 9.76
CA ARG A 329 -4.44 -1.33 9.13
C ARG A 329 -3.13 -0.58 8.93
N VAL A 330 -3.13 0.74 8.83
CA VAL A 330 -1.91 1.55 8.71
C VAL A 330 -1.65 2.38 9.98
N GLY A 331 -2.22 1.97 11.12
CA GLY A 331 -1.98 2.56 12.44
C GLY A 331 -2.59 3.95 12.65
N LEU A 332 -3.65 4.28 11.92
CA LEU A 332 -4.45 5.48 12.11
C LEU A 332 -5.72 5.13 12.89
N ASP A 333 -5.58 4.92 14.20
CA ASP A 333 -6.65 4.38 15.06
C ASP A 333 -7.63 5.45 15.59
N SER A 334 -7.28 6.73 15.51
CA SER A 334 -8.04 7.86 16.11
C SER A 334 -9.23 8.31 15.25
N ILE A 335 -10.13 7.40 14.89
CA ILE A 335 -11.27 7.69 14.00
C ILE A 335 -12.52 8.00 14.84
N VAL A 336 -13.02 9.22 14.77
CA VAL A 336 -14.12 9.71 15.63
C VAL A 336 -15.48 9.28 15.11
N GLY A 337 -15.69 9.39 13.80
CA GLY A 337 -16.99 9.14 13.18
C GLY A 337 -17.06 9.61 11.74
N PHE A 338 -18.24 9.46 11.14
CA PHE A 338 -18.52 9.85 9.75
C PHE A 338 -19.74 10.78 9.65
N LEU A 339 -19.78 11.57 8.59
CA LEU A 339 -20.86 12.51 8.31
C LEU A 339 -22.18 11.78 8.00
N SER A 340 -23.18 11.97 8.87
CA SER A 340 -24.54 11.46 8.67
C SER A 340 -25.21 12.12 7.47
N GLY A 341 -25.85 11.33 6.61
CA GLY A 341 -26.53 11.81 5.41
C GLY A 341 -25.61 12.42 4.35
N GLU A 342 -24.30 12.14 4.45
CA GLU A 342 -23.29 12.45 3.43
C GLU A 342 -23.22 13.96 3.10
N MET A 343 -22.62 14.31 1.95
CA MET A 343 -22.55 15.71 1.53
C MET A 343 -23.92 16.35 1.30
N PHE A 344 -24.94 15.57 0.94
CA PHE A 344 -26.31 16.08 0.83
C PHE A 344 -26.80 16.70 2.14
N ALA A 345 -26.61 16.02 3.27
CA ALA A 345 -26.98 16.56 4.58
C ALA A 345 -26.15 17.79 4.97
N TRP A 346 -24.86 17.83 4.60
CA TRP A 346 -24.00 19.00 4.82
C TRP A 346 -24.55 20.25 4.11
N VAL A 347 -24.85 20.14 2.82
CA VAL A 347 -25.31 21.29 2.02
C VAL A 347 -26.74 21.70 2.36
N THR A 348 -27.63 20.74 2.63
CA THR A 348 -29.01 21.05 3.06
C THR A 348 -29.07 21.66 4.46
N ALA A 349 -28.07 21.42 5.30
CA ALA A 349 -27.89 22.14 6.57
C ALA A 349 -27.39 23.59 6.40
N GLY A 350 -27.15 24.05 5.16
CA GLY A 350 -26.68 25.40 4.86
C GLY A 350 -25.21 25.64 5.18
N LEU A 351 -24.43 24.58 5.36
CA LEU A 351 -23.00 24.66 5.65
C LEU A 351 -22.20 24.87 4.35
N ARG A 352 -21.12 25.66 4.43
CA ARG A 352 -20.29 25.99 3.26
C ARG A 352 -19.62 24.73 2.71
N ALA A 353 -19.77 24.48 1.42
CA ALA A 353 -18.99 23.49 0.68
C ALA A 353 -17.83 24.17 -0.08
N ALA A 354 -16.81 23.38 -0.39
CA ALA A 354 -15.74 23.72 -1.33
C ALA A 354 -15.82 22.79 -2.54
N HIS A 355 -15.14 23.14 -3.64
CA HIS A 355 -15.11 22.35 -4.87
C HIS A 355 -13.72 22.44 -5.52
N VAL A 356 -13.38 21.44 -6.33
CA VAL A 356 -12.22 21.40 -7.22
C VAL A 356 -12.76 21.16 -8.63
N PRO A 357 -12.65 22.13 -9.56
CA PRO A 357 -13.08 21.91 -10.93
C PRO A 357 -12.36 20.71 -11.56
N GLN A 358 -13.10 19.95 -12.36
CA GLN A 358 -12.58 18.80 -13.09
C GLN A 358 -12.39 19.20 -14.54
N LEU A 359 -11.14 19.25 -15.01
CA LEU A 359 -10.83 19.47 -16.42
C LEU A 359 -10.84 18.14 -17.14
N SER A 360 -11.61 18.07 -18.22
CA SER A 360 -11.45 17.03 -19.22
C SER A 360 -10.13 17.22 -19.97
N ILE A 361 -9.68 16.15 -20.62
CA ILE A 361 -8.45 16.17 -21.40
C ILE A 361 -8.49 17.16 -22.57
N PRO A 362 -9.58 17.28 -23.35
CA PRO A 362 -9.70 18.32 -24.36
C PRO A 362 -9.60 19.74 -23.77
N GLU A 363 -10.28 20.02 -22.65
CA GLU A 363 -10.21 21.33 -21.98
C GLU A 363 -8.79 21.66 -21.51
N LEU A 364 -8.07 20.67 -20.94
CA LEU A 364 -6.66 20.85 -20.59
C LEU A 364 -5.83 21.19 -21.83
N TYR A 365 -5.99 20.44 -22.92
CA TYR A 365 -5.20 20.63 -24.13
C TYR A 365 -5.42 22.01 -24.76
N GLU A 366 -6.67 22.47 -24.81
CA GLU A 366 -7.01 23.83 -25.26
C GLU A 366 -6.45 24.90 -24.31
N GLY A 367 -6.54 24.67 -23.00
CA GLY A 367 -6.00 25.57 -21.97
C GLY A 367 -4.49 25.77 -22.07
N VAL A 368 -3.74 24.71 -22.35
CA VAL A 368 -2.28 24.74 -22.55
C VAL A 368 -1.88 25.54 -23.80
N GLN A 369 -2.77 25.67 -24.79
CA GLN A 369 -2.54 26.48 -26.00
C GLN A 369 -3.03 27.92 -25.87
N SER A 370 -3.66 28.27 -24.75
CA SER A 370 -4.21 29.60 -24.54
C SER A 370 -3.11 30.65 -24.33
N LYS A 371 -3.49 31.93 -24.36
CA LYS A 371 -2.54 33.04 -24.10
C LYS A 371 -1.95 33.02 -22.69
N ASN A 372 -2.68 32.46 -21.73
CA ASN A 372 -2.30 32.36 -20.33
C ASN A 372 -2.50 30.89 -19.89
N PRO A 373 -1.60 29.99 -20.29
CA PRO A 373 -1.75 28.57 -19.97
C PRO A 373 -1.62 28.32 -18.46
N PRO A 374 -2.35 27.35 -17.90
CA PRO A 374 -2.16 26.95 -16.51
C PRO A 374 -0.80 26.26 -16.34
N VAL A 375 -0.27 26.31 -15.11
CA VAL A 375 0.89 25.49 -14.73
C VAL A 375 0.43 24.04 -14.64
N ILE A 376 1.04 23.17 -15.45
CA ILE A 376 0.78 21.73 -15.39
C ILE A 376 1.61 21.16 -14.24
N LEU A 377 0.94 20.65 -13.20
CA LEU A 377 1.59 20.01 -12.07
C LEU A 377 1.38 18.50 -12.17
N ASP A 378 2.43 17.78 -12.57
CA ASP A 378 2.41 16.33 -12.63
C ASP A 378 2.79 15.73 -11.28
N VAL A 379 1.83 15.06 -10.65
CA VAL A 379 2.00 14.49 -9.29
C VAL A 379 2.34 12.99 -9.29
N ARG A 380 2.74 12.44 -10.43
CA ARG A 380 3.26 11.07 -10.55
C ARG A 380 4.67 10.95 -9.98
N VAL A 381 5.13 9.71 -9.77
CA VAL A 381 6.52 9.47 -9.37
C VAL A 381 7.48 9.82 -10.52
N PRO A 382 8.76 10.15 -10.24
CA PRO A 382 9.69 10.62 -11.27
C PRO A 382 9.85 9.66 -12.46
N SER A 383 9.85 8.34 -12.24
CA SER A 383 9.97 7.36 -13.33
C SER A 383 8.78 7.37 -14.30
N GLU A 384 7.55 7.60 -13.81
CA GLU A 384 6.38 7.77 -14.67
C GLU A 384 6.46 9.06 -15.48
N TYR A 385 6.98 10.13 -14.87
CA TYR A 385 7.17 11.43 -15.49
C TYR A 385 8.26 11.38 -16.58
N GLU A 386 9.42 10.82 -16.27
CA GLU A 386 10.55 10.64 -17.20
C GLU A 386 10.18 9.80 -18.42
N SER A 387 9.32 8.78 -18.24
CA SER A 387 8.86 7.96 -19.36
C SER A 387 8.08 8.78 -20.39
N PHE A 388 7.18 9.67 -19.95
CA PHE A 388 6.48 10.63 -20.79
C PHE A 388 5.68 11.61 -19.90
N HIS A 389 5.73 12.89 -20.22
CA HIS A 389 4.97 13.96 -19.57
C HIS A 389 4.56 15.04 -20.58
N ILE A 390 3.60 15.89 -20.20
CA ILE A 390 3.21 17.05 -21.00
C ILE A 390 4.33 18.08 -20.95
N GLU A 391 4.63 18.72 -22.08
CA GLU A 391 5.69 19.73 -22.17
C GLU A 391 5.50 20.85 -21.14
N HIS A 392 6.62 21.28 -20.55
CA HIS A 392 6.68 22.30 -19.48
C HIS A 392 5.97 21.94 -18.17
N ALA A 393 5.53 20.70 -17.97
CA ALA A 393 5.01 20.26 -16.68
C ALA A 393 6.07 20.35 -15.57
N VAL A 394 5.62 20.66 -14.35
CA VAL A 394 6.42 20.60 -13.13
C VAL A 394 6.13 19.27 -12.44
N ASN A 395 7.15 18.47 -12.14
CA ASN A 395 6.96 17.21 -11.40
C ASN A 395 7.18 17.41 -9.90
N ILE A 396 6.11 17.27 -9.12
CA ILE A 396 6.17 17.13 -7.67
C ILE A 396 5.27 15.97 -7.28
N PRO A 397 5.82 14.78 -6.97
CA PRO A 397 5.03 13.63 -6.56
C PRO A 397 4.07 13.97 -5.42
N VAL A 398 2.85 13.41 -5.45
CA VAL A 398 1.75 13.81 -4.57
C VAL A 398 2.11 13.82 -3.07
N GLN A 399 2.93 12.87 -2.62
CA GLN A 399 3.38 12.75 -1.24
C GLN A 399 4.32 13.88 -0.81
N GLU A 400 5.08 14.44 -1.74
CA GLU A 400 6.04 15.52 -1.50
C GLU A 400 5.36 16.89 -1.47
N LEU A 401 4.13 17.02 -2.01
CA LEU A 401 3.38 18.28 -1.98
C LEU A 401 3.09 18.79 -0.57
N ARG A 402 3.14 17.93 0.46
CA ARG A 402 3.03 18.37 1.86
C ARG A 402 4.12 19.38 2.25
N GLU A 403 5.27 19.32 1.61
CA GLU A 403 6.43 20.18 1.90
C GLU A 403 6.78 21.06 0.70
N ARG A 404 6.83 20.46 -0.49
CA ARG A 404 7.25 21.10 -1.75
C ARG A 404 6.18 21.98 -2.40
N HIS A 405 4.97 22.09 -1.83
CA HIS A 405 4.02 23.13 -2.26
C HIS A 405 4.59 24.54 -2.11
N MET A 406 5.58 24.74 -1.23
CA MET A 406 6.27 26.01 -1.04
C MET A 406 7.13 26.43 -2.26
N GLU A 407 7.41 25.49 -3.18
CA GLU A 407 8.09 25.77 -4.46
C GLU A 407 7.14 26.38 -5.51
N LEU A 408 5.84 26.38 -5.23
CA LEU A 408 4.77 26.79 -6.14
C LEU A 408 4.22 28.18 -5.75
N ASP A 409 3.78 28.94 -6.75
CA ASP A 409 3.11 30.23 -6.54
C ASP A 409 1.64 30.00 -6.17
N PRO A 410 1.18 30.32 -4.94
CA PRO A 410 -0.22 30.08 -4.53
C PRO A 410 -1.24 30.87 -5.35
N GLU A 411 -0.81 31.95 -6.01
CA GLU A 411 -1.67 32.72 -6.87
C GLU A 411 -1.84 32.06 -8.23
N ALA A 412 -0.88 31.29 -8.76
CA ALA A 412 -0.95 30.74 -10.11
C ALA A 412 -2.14 29.77 -10.33
N GLU A 413 -2.54 29.61 -11.59
CA GLU A 413 -3.55 28.62 -11.98
C GLU A 413 -2.89 27.28 -12.29
N TYR A 414 -3.37 26.21 -11.65
CA TYR A 414 -2.81 24.87 -11.79
C TYR A 414 -3.78 23.90 -12.45
N ALA A 415 -3.27 23.12 -13.39
CA ALA A 415 -3.87 21.88 -13.85
C ALA A 415 -3.06 20.71 -13.27
N VAL A 416 -3.59 20.07 -12.23
CA VAL A 416 -2.93 18.97 -11.55
C VAL A 416 -3.26 17.67 -12.27
N ILE A 417 -2.24 16.93 -12.67
CA ILE A 417 -2.38 15.70 -13.47
C ILE A 417 -1.64 14.53 -12.84
N CYS A 418 -2.22 13.34 -12.96
CA CYS A 418 -1.54 12.09 -12.66
C CYS A 418 -1.83 11.04 -13.74
N SER A 419 -1.67 9.74 -13.45
CA SER A 419 -2.03 8.70 -14.43
C SER A 419 -3.53 8.70 -14.81
N THR A 420 -4.44 8.74 -13.83
CA THR A 420 -5.89 8.53 -14.07
C THR A 420 -6.83 9.53 -13.38
N GLY A 421 -6.31 10.48 -12.60
CA GLY A 421 -7.10 11.50 -11.90
C GLY A 421 -7.17 11.37 -10.38
N HIS A 422 -6.91 10.19 -9.81
CA HIS A 422 -7.01 9.99 -8.35
C HIS A 422 -5.94 10.76 -7.57
N ARG A 423 -4.64 10.55 -7.88
CA ARG A 423 -3.53 11.23 -7.18
C ARG A 423 -3.55 12.75 -7.37
N SER A 424 -4.01 13.22 -8.53
CA SER A 424 -4.16 14.64 -8.79
C SER A 424 -5.30 15.25 -7.98
N GLY A 425 -6.40 14.51 -7.77
CA GLY A 425 -7.44 14.90 -6.80
C GLY A 425 -6.91 15.03 -5.36
N MET A 426 -6.05 14.09 -4.93
CA MET A 426 -5.34 14.19 -3.64
C MET A 426 -4.46 15.46 -3.62
N GLY A 427 -3.68 15.69 -4.66
CA GLY A 427 -2.83 16.88 -4.83
C GLY A 427 -3.61 18.19 -4.76
N CYS A 428 -4.77 18.28 -5.43
CA CYS A 428 -5.66 19.43 -5.34
C CYS A 428 -6.14 19.66 -3.91
N SER A 429 -6.47 18.61 -3.16
CA SER A 429 -6.88 18.74 -1.75
C SER A 429 -5.74 19.24 -0.86
N ILE A 430 -4.50 18.84 -1.12
CA ILE A 430 -3.30 19.33 -0.42
C ILE A 430 -3.10 20.83 -0.74
N LEU A 431 -3.07 21.19 -2.02
CA LEU A 431 -2.86 22.58 -2.44
C LEU A 431 -3.95 23.52 -1.89
N LYS A 432 -5.23 23.12 -1.91
CA LYS A 432 -6.31 23.93 -1.33
C LYS A 432 -6.12 24.19 0.17
N LYS A 433 -5.60 23.23 0.93
CA LYS A 433 -5.28 23.43 2.36
C LYS A 433 -4.16 24.45 2.55
N HIS A 434 -3.22 24.51 1.61
CA HIS A 434 -2.10 25.45 1.62
C HIS A 434 -2.40 26.79 0.94
N GLY A 435 -3.69 27.11 0.72
CA GLY A 435 -4.13 28.43 0.27
C GLY A 435 -4.21 28.61 -1.25
N PHE A 436 -3.95 27.56 -2.04
CA PHE A 436 -4.06 27.64 -3.50
C PHE A 436 -5.54 27.69 -3.91
N SER A 437 -6.01 28.83 -4.40
CA SER A 437 -7.41 29.00 -4.79
C SER A 437 -7.73 28.49 -6.19
N ARG A 438 -6.75 28.51 -7.11
CA ARG A 438 -6.93 28.22 -8.55
C ARG A 438 -6.31 26.87 -8.93
N VAL A 439 -6.89 25.78 -8.40
CA VAL A 439 -6.44 24.42 -8.70
C VAL A 439 -7.55 23.62 -9.35
N ASN A 440 -7.21 22.97 -10.46
CA ASN A 440 -8.09 22.11 -11.22
C ASN A 440 -7.50 20.69 -11.26
N ASN A 441 -8.35 19.68 -11.09
CA ASN A 441 -7.95 18.29 -11.27
C ASN A 441 -8.18 17.88 -12.72
N THR A 442 -7.20 17.25 -13.36
CA THR A 442 -7.36 16.71 -14.71
C THR A 442 -7.94 15.30 -14.67
N ALA A 443 -9.23 15.17 -14.99
CA ALA A 443 -9.94 13.90 -15.01
C ALA A 443 -9.41 12.98 -16.13
N GLY A 444 -9.26 11.69 -15.81
CA GLY A 444 -8.68 10.70 -16.73
C GLY A 444 -7.16 10.74 -16.87
N GLY A 445 -6.50 11.81 -16.41
CA GLY A 445 -5.04 11.92 -16.33
C GLY A 445 -4.28 11.65 -17.64
N MET A 446 -3.01 11.25 -17.52
CA MET A 446 -2.15 10.90 -18.66
C MET A 446 -2.71 9.73 -19.50
N THR A 447 -3.46 8.81 -18.89
CA THR A 447 -4.15 7.74 -19.63
C THR A 447 -5.17 8.32 -20.61
N GLY A 448 -6.00 9.27 -20.15
CA GLY A 448 -6.93 10.01 -21.00
C GLY A 448 -6.21 10.88 -22.03
N TYR A 449 -5.13 11.54 -21.64
CA TYR A 449 -4.28 12.35 -22.53
C TYR A 449 -3.75 11.54 -23.72
N ASN A 450 -3.24 10.34 -23.45
CA ASN A 450 -2.78 9.42 -24.49
C ASN A 450 -3.94 8.89 -25.34
N ALA A 451 -5.07 8.55 -24.72
CA ALA A 451 -6.25 8.05 -25.43
C ALA A 451 -6.85 9.11 -26.39
N ALA A 452 -6.76 10.39 -26.04
CA ALA A 452 -7.15 11.51 -26.88
C ALA A 452 -6.17 11.78 -28.04
N GLY A 453 -5.02 11.09 -28.09
CA GLY A 453 -4.02 11.26 -29.14
C GLY A 453 -3.10 12.47 -28.94
N PHE A 454 -3.04 13.03 -27.73
CA PHE A 454 -2.15 14.15 -27.41
C PHE A 454 -0.77 13.69 -26.91
N GLY A 455 -0.64 12.42 -26.54
CA GLY A 455 0.63 11.78 -26.21
C GLY A 455 1.32 11.11 -27.41
N PRO A 456 2.55 10.60 -27.23
CA PRO A 456 3.28 9.90 -28.26
C PRO A 456 2.51 8.67 -28.73
N GLU A 457 2.59 8.37 -30.03
CA GLU A 457 1.99 7.15 -30.57
C GLU A 457 2.56 5.94 -29.84
N CYS A 458 1.68 5.10 -29.29
CA CYS A 458 2.09 3.83 -28.70
C CYS A 458 2.86 3.02 -29.77
N PRO A 459 4.13 2.63 -29.52
CA PRO A 459 4.94 1.91 -30.51
C PRO A 459 4.30 0.61 -30.99
N MET A 460 3.53 -0.05 -30.13
CA MET A 460 2.74 -1.25 -30.47
C MET A 460 1.53 -0.93 -31.35
N CYS A 461 0.92 0.24 -31.21
CA CYS A 461 -0.19 0.70 -32.04
C CYS A 461 0.28 1.26 -33.40
N ALA A 462 1.53 1.70 -33.50
CA ALA A 462 2.18 2.14 -34.74
C ALA A 462 2.64 0.96 -35.62
N LEU A 463 2.63 -0.28 -35.11
CA LEU A 463 2.91 -1.48 -35.90
C LEU A 463 1.77 -1.74 -36.90
N SER A 464 2.14 -1.85 -38.18
CA SER A 464 1.23 -1.95 -39.33
C SER A 464 0.23 -3.12 -39.29
N TRP A 465 0.49 -4.15 -38.47
CA TRP A 465 -0.41 -5.30 -38.30
C TRP A 465 -1.45 -5.13 -37.18
N ALA A 466 -1.21 -4.24 -36.22
CA ALA A 466 -2.17 -3.90 -35.16
C ALA A 466 -3.18 -2.81 -35.62
N GLY A 467 -2.81 -2.00 -36.62
CA GLY A 467 -3.54 -0.80 -37.04
C GLY A 467 -4.75 -1.00 -37.98
N LYS A 468 -5.16 -2.21 -38.35
CA LYS A 468 -6.30 -2.42 -39.28
C LYS A 468 -7.62 -2.88 -38.64
N ALA A 469 -7.64 -3.17 -37.35
CA ALA A 469 -8.88 -3.44 -36.63
C ALA A 469 -9.30 -2.20 -35.81
N GLY A 470 -9.89 -1.20 -36.49
CA GLY A 470 -10.77 -0.23 -35.81
C GLY A 470 -10.44 1.26 -35.93
N ARG A 471 -9.36 1.70 -36.58
CA ARG A 471 -9.16 3.12 -36.87
C ARG A 471 -9.59 3.47 -38.28
N LYS A 472 -10.88 3.75 -38.46
CA LYS A 472 -11.27 4.73 -39.47
C LYS A 472 -10.79 6.08 -38.96
N GLU A 473 -9.88 6.64 -39.75
CA GLU A 473 -9.44 8.03 -39.89
C GLU A 473 -9.96 9.08 -38.90
N ALA A 474 -9.04 9.96 -38.53
CA ALA A 474 -9.19 11.12 -37.67
C ALA A 474 -10.23 12.15 -38.18
N GLU A 475 -11.52 11.79 -38.16
CA GLU A 475 -12.66 12.71 -38.33
C GLU A 475 -13.32 13.05 -36.98
N VAL A 476 -12.92 12.41 -35.87
CA VAL A 476 -13.56 12.63 -34.56
C VAL A 476 -13.29 14.02 -34.00
N PHE A 477 -12.14 14.63 -34.30
CA PHE A 477 -11.80 15.97 -33.80
C PHE A 477 -12.52 17.13 -34.49
N GLN A 478 -13.14 16.92 -35.65
CA GLN A 478 -14.00 17.94 -36.28
C GLN A 478 -15.42 17.96 -35.70
N LYS A 479 -15.82 16.96 -34.91
CA LYS A 479 -17.15 16.91 -34.26
C LYS A 479 -17.18 17.41 -32.82
N VAL A 480 -16.04 17.51 -32.13
CA VAL A 480 -16.00 17.96 -30.72
C VAL A 480 -16.09 19.49 -30.59
N LYS A 481 -15.90 20.26 -31.67
CA LYS A 481 -16.10 21.73 -31.66
C LYS A 481 -17.57 22.18 -31.63
N ASN A 482 -18.55 21.27 -31.68
CA ASN A 482 -19.98 21.59 -31.85
C ASN A 482 -20.92 20.84 -30.87
N ILE A 483 -20.45 20.42 -29.69
CA ILE A 483 -21.32 19.91 -28.61
C ILE A 483 -21.12 20.75 -27.37
#